data_AF-A0A818STG2-F1
#
_entry.id   AF-A0A818STG2-F1
#
_cell.length_a   1.000
_cell.length_b   1.000
_cell.length_c   1.000
_cell.angle_alpha   90.00
_cell.angle_beta   90.00
_cell.angle_gamma   90.00
#
_symmetry.space_group_name_H-M   'P 1'
#
loop_
_entity.id
_entity.type
_entity.pdbx_description
1 polymer ?
#
loop_
_entity_poly.entity_id
_entity_poly.type
_entity_poly.pdbx_seq_one_letter_code
_entity_poly.pdbx_strand_id
1 'polypeptide(L)'
;MPREKEIIENVIILCLFCNGPCIDDSINCGVCMKTYHYQCRYELDNVNDQSSLLPSLRKQYNSCLECEDLTQLITEDEINYLISIFKHIDQDKDGFIILRDFLAFCTNGILLDKFHLFTLNNTDLNKVHFNIMDSRQNRNVAWVDFERFYICKLIAAKNKIELTTKLSENELRVAKRLYMTEPHLKIDKKRNLIITKRHLSQISHNLIVTNKEKYGGNFIDAILHENENIDEIFEKRSVITWDKFLCEICILIILNRSNYEINSQETTIHSSYINLQYDTTNKHKRILEKLKQKHFDSSSTWSIVENEDAYDLLKLKIDGRDERQTISEPWSIVKEMEQLRNKPIFITTTTQIL
;
A
#
# COMPACT_ATOMS: atom_id res chain seq x y z
N MET A 1 10.78 46.17 25.97
CA MET A 1 10.50 45.27 24.84
C MET A 1 9.47 44.23 25.28
N PRO A 2 8.28 44.17 24.68
CA PRO A 2 7.29 43.15 25.01
C PRO A 2 7.76 41.80 24.45
N ARG A 3 7.69 40.74 25.26
CA ARG A 3 7.95 39.37 24.81
C ARG A 3 6.83 38.98 23.85
N GLU A 4 7.19 38.64 22.62
CA GLU A 4 6.27 37.99 21.67
C GLU A 4 5.70 36.74 22.35
N LYS A 5 4.39 36.71 22.54
CA LYS A 5 3.68 35.51 22.98
C LYS A 5 3.69 34.54 21.79
N GLU A 6 4.42 33.43 21.92
CA GLU A 6 4.25 32.30 21.02
C GLU A 6 2.78 31.85 21.08
N ILE A 7 2.06 32.08 19.98
CA ILE A 7 0.75 31.49 19.76
C ILE A 7 1.02 30.03 19.43
N ILE A 8 0.84 29.15 20.41
CA ILE A 8 0.82 27.70 20.15
C ILE A 8 -0.53 27.43 19.48
N GLU A 9 -0.54 27.37 18.14
CA GLU A 9 -1.69 26.89 17.39
C GLU A 9 -1.83 25.39 17.64
N ASN A 10 -2.85 25.00 18.39
CA ASN A 10 -3.20 23.60 18.58
C ASN A 10 -3.79 23.06 17.27
N VAL A 11 -2.96 22.39 16.47
CA VAL A 11 -3.40 21.65 15.29
C VAL A 11 -4.24 20.46 15.77
N ILE A 12 -5.56 20.53 15.59
CA ILE A 12 -6.46 19.41 15.88
C ILE A 12 -6.49 18.50 14.66
N ILE A 13 -5.98 17.28 14.81
CA ILE A 13 -6.08 16.23 13.79
C ILE A 13 -7.47 15.60 13.87
N LEU A 14 -8.16 15.49 12.72
CA LEU A 14 -9.51 14.92 12.66
C LEU A 14 -9.49 13.50 12.07
N CYS A 15 -10.35 12.64 12.60
CA CYS A 15 -10.56 11.30 12.08
C CYS A 15 -11.27 11.35 10.73
N LEU A 16 -10.72 10.65 9.73
CA LEU A 16 -11.31 10.56 8.39
C LEU A 16 -12.75 10.04 8.35
N PHE A 17 -13.13 9.18 9.30
CA PHE A 17 -14.41 8.48 9.26
C PHE A 17 -15.54 9.23 9.99
N CYS A 18 -15.24 9.87 11.13
CA CYS A 18 -16.25 10.54 11.95
C CYS A 18 -16.05 12.06 12.07
N ASN A 19 -14.98 12.62 11.47
CA ASN A 19 -14.55 14.01 11.61
C ASN A 19 -14.34 14.49 13.05
N GLY A 20 -14.29 13.57 14.03
CA GLY A 20 -14.01 13.89 15.43
C GLY A 20 -12.50 14.04 15.69
N PRO A 21 -12.10 14.76 16.75
CA PRO A 21 -10.70 14.98 17.09
C PRO A 21 -9.99 13.68 17.49
N CYS A 22 -8.78 13.47 16.97
CA CYS A 22 -7.87 12.38 17.29
C CYS A 22 -6.89 12.82 18.39
N ILE A 23 -7.23 12.52 19.65
CA ILE A 23 -6.44 12.98 20.82
C ILE A 23 -5.47 11.89 21.31
N ASP A 24 -5.92 10.64 21.49
CA ASP A 24 -5.08 9.59 22.11
C ASP A 24 -5.06 8.24 21.34
N ASP A 25 -6.17 7.82 20.73
CA ASP A 25 -6.31 6.48 20.11
C ASP A 25 -6.51 6.56 18.58
N SER A 26 -5.57 7.20 17.90
CA SER A 26 -5.57 7.30 16.44
C SER A 26 -4.45 6.51 15.77
N ILE A 27 -4.78 5.93 14.62
CA ILE A 27 -3.84 5.30 13.71
C ILE A 27 -3.67 6.20 12.48
N ASN A 28 -2.44 6.26 11.96
CA ASN A 28 -2.14 6.89 10.68
C ASN A 28 -1.94 5.80 9.62
N CYS A 29 -2.57 5.98 8.46
CA CYS A 29 -2.27 5.14 7.30
C CYS A 29 -0.80 5.31 6.88
N GLY A 30 -0.03 4.22 6.82
CA GLY A 30 1.36 4.19 6.36
C GLY A 30 1.54 4.53 4.88
N VAL A 31 0.46 4.62 4.11
CA VAL A 31 0.45 4.98 2.68
C VAL A 31 0.05 6.45 2.50
N CYS A 32 -1.19 6.80 2.87
CA CYS A 32 -1.71 8.15 2.62
C CYS A 32 -1.62 9.11 3.81
N MET A 33 -1.10 8.67 4.97
CA MET A 33 -0.97 9.46 6.21
C MET A 33 -2.28 9.98 6.80
N LYS A 34 -3.45 9.64 6.23
CA LYS A 34 -4.74 9.95 6.82
C LYS A 34 -4.85 9.34 8.21
N THR A 35 -5.35 10.11 9.16
CA THR A 35 -5.55 9.72 10.55
C THR A 35 -6.98 9.26 10.79
N TYR A 36 -7.16 8.22 11.60
CA TYR A 36 -8.48 7.73 11.99
C TYR A 36 -8.46 7.16 13.39
N HIS A 37 -9.59 7.23 14.09
CA HIS A 37 -9.75 6.52 15.35
C HIS A 37 -9.66 5.02 15.10
N TYR A 38 -8.95 4.34 16.01
CA TYR A 38 -8.87 2.89 16.02
C TYR A 38 -10.26 2.24 15.96
N GLN A 39 -11.19 2.73 16.79
CA GLN A 39 -12.56 2.19 16.87
C GLN A 39 -13.32 2.34 15.56
N CYS A 40 -13.23 3.51 14.90
CA CYS A 40 -13.90 3.72 13.61
C CYS A 40 -13.39 2.75 12.54
N ARG A 41 -12.07 2.47 12.52
CA ARG A 41 -11.49 1.48 11.60
C ARG A 41 -11.99 0.06 11.90
N TYR A 42 -12.03 -0.32 13.18
CA TYR A 42 -12.47 -1.65 13.62
C TYR A 42 -13.94 -1.92 13.28
N GLU A 43 -14.82 -0.95 13.54
CA GLU A 43 -16.26 -1.07 13.25
C GLU A 43 -16.57 -1.25 11.76
N LEU A 44 -15.69 -0.74 10.88
CA LEU A 44 -15.81 -0.95 9.44
C LEU A 44 -15.44 -2.37 9.00
N ASP A 45 -14.45 -3.00 9.65
CA ASP A 45 -14.05 -4.39 9.36
C ASP A 45 -15.03 -5.40 9.98
N ASN A 46 -15.43 -5.17 11.23
CA ASN A 46 -16.14 -6.14 12.06
C ASN A 46 -17.59 -5.75 12.30
N VAL A 47 -18.38 -5.75 11.23
CA VAL A 47 -19.83 -5.50 11.30
C VAL A 47 -20.56 -6.53 12.19
N ASN A 48 -19.94 -7.68 12.50
CA ASN A 48 -20.61 -8.80 13.19
C ASN A 48 -20.00 -9.27 14.53
N ASP A 49 -18.79 -8.87 14.94
CA ASP A 49 -18.19 -9.35 16.19
C ASP A 49 -17.59 -8.21 17.04
N GLN A 50 -18.40 -7.78 18.02
CA GLN A 50 -18.00 -6.82 19.04
C GLN A 50 -17.66 -7.55 20.34
N SER A 51 -16.43 -8.08 20.49
CA SER A 51 -15.79 -8.12 21.83
C SER A 51 -14.35 -8.62 21.83
N SER A 52 -13.50 -7.86 22.52
CA SER A 52 -12.37 -8.30 23.38
C SER A 52 -10.92 -8.44 22.87
N LEU A 53 -10.55 -8.03 21.64
CA LEU A 53 -9.14 -8.12 21.17
C LEU A 53 -8.46 -6.79 20.77
N LEU A 54 -8.90 -5.66 21.33
CA LEU A 54 -8.48 -4.31 20.91
C LEU A 54 -6.95 -4.01 20.92
N PRO A 55 -6.11 -4.53 21.86
CA PRO A 55 -4.69 -4.13 21.91
C PRO A 55 -3.79 -4.85 20.88
N SER A 56 -4.04 -6.13 20.58
CA SER A 56 -3.20 -6.93 19.67
C SER A 56 -3.36 -6.49 18.20
N LEU A 57 -4.54 -6.00 17.87
CA LEU A 57 -4.94 -5.52 16.54
C LEU A 57 -4.33 -4.14 16.20
N ARG A 58 -3.84 -3.35 17.18
CA ARG A 58 -3.18 -2.05 16.92
C ARG A 58 -1.91 -2.19 16.06
N LYS A 59 -1.27 -3.36 16.04
CA LYS A 59 -0.08 -3.65 15.22
C LYS A 59 -0.42 -4.12 13.79
N GLN A 60 -1.69 -4.42 13.52
CA GLN A 60 -2.11 -5.11 12.29
C GLN A 60 -2.38 -4.12 11.14
N TYR A 61 -2.75 -2.88 11.46
CA TYR A 61 -3.17 -1.88 10.46
C TYR A 61 -2.00 -0.99 10.03
N ASN A 62 -1.40 -1.32 8.89
CA ASN A 62 -0.42 -0.48 8.20
C ASN A 62 -1.09 0.50 7.22
N SER A 63 -2.32 0.23 6.76
CA SER A 63 -3.00 1.04 5.74
C SER A 63 -4.48 1.27 6.07
N CYS A 64 -5.09 2.33 5.52
CA CYS A 64 -6.54 2.47 5.49
C CYS A 64 -7.18 1.54 4.44
N LEU A 65 -8.51 1.37 4.47
CA LEU A 65 -9.27 0.53 3.52
C LEU A 65 -8.98 0.88 2.05
N GLU A 66 -8.91 2.16 1.72
CA GLU A 66 -8.64 2.62 0.36
C GLU A 66 -7.23 2.22 -0.10
N CYS A 67 -6.23 2.30 0.78
CA CYS A 67 -4.84 2.00 0.42
C CYS A 67 -4.51 0.51 0.50
N GLU A 68 -5.25 -0.24 1.31
CA GLU A 68 -5.19 -1.70 1.38
C GLU A 68 -5.73 -2.35 0.10
N ASP A 69 -6.69 -1.71 -0.56
CA ASP A 69 -7.28 -2.19 -1.81
C ASP A 69 -6.33 -2.05 -2.99
N LEU A 70 -5.63 -3.15 -3.29
CA LEU A 70 -4.68 -3.25 -4.38
C LEU A 70 -5.35 -3.29 -5.78
N THR A 71 -6.69 -3.42 -5.86
CA THR A 71 -7.39 -3.39 -7.16
C THR A 71 -7.17 -2.06 -7.89
N GLN A 72 -6.92 -0.97 -7.16
CA GLN A 72 -6.61 0.35 -7.71
C GLN A 72 -5.27 0.42 -8.48
N LEU A 73 -4.43 -0.61 -8.34
CA LEU A 73 -3.14 -0.71 -9.02
C LEU A 73 -3.20 -1.53 -10.32
N ILE A 74 -4.34 -2.13 -10.61
CA ILE A 74 -4.59 -2.90 -11.83
C ILE A 74 -5.74 -2.27 -12.62
N THR A 75 -5.85 -2.62 -13.89
CA THR A 75 -6.91 -2.10 -14.77
C THR A 75 -8.20 -2.88 -14.60
N GLU A 76 -9.31 -2.28 -14.99
CA GLU A 76 -10.61 -2.96 -14.98
C GLU A 76 -10.61 -4.21 -15.88
N ASP A 77 -9.88 -4.19 -17.00
CA ASP A 77 -9.67 -5.34 -17.88
C ASP A 77 -8.94 -6.49 -17.18
N GLU A 78 -7.94 -6.18 -16.34
CA GLU A 78 -7.21 -7.17 -15.53
C GLU A 78 -8.14 -7.80 -14.49
N ILE A 79 -8.98 -7.00 -13.81
CA ILE A 79 -9.99 -7.51 -12.85
C ILE A 79 -11.01 -8.39 -13.57
N ASN A 80 -11.57 -7.92 -14.68
CA ASN A 80 -12.54 -8.67 -15.47
C ASN A 80 -11.96 -9.99 -15.99
N TYR A 81 -10.68 -10.00 -16.33
CA TYR A 81 -9.97 -11.22 -16.70
C TYR A 81 -9.92 -12.21 -15.54
N LEU A 82 -9.54 -11.78 -14.32
CA LEU A 82 -9.56 -12.64 -13.13
C LEU A 82 -10.96 -13.18 -12.83
N ILE A 83 -12.00 -12.35 -12.94
CA ILE A 83 -13.41 -12.78 -12.77
C ILE A 83 -13.76 -13.86 -13.78
N SER A 84 -13.35 -13.69 -15.04
CA SER A 84 -13.62 -14.66 -16.10
C SER A 84 -12.93 -16.01 -15.85
N ILE A 85 -11.70 -15.98 -15.32
CA ILE A 85 -10.97 -17.19 -14.95
C ILE A 85 -11.64 -17.88 -13.78
N PHE A 86 -11.96 -17.16 -12.71
CA PHE A 86 -12.60 -17.76 -11.54
C PHE A 86 -13.91 -18.46 -11.92
N LYS A 87 -14.77 -17.80 -12.70
CA LYS A 87 -16.02 -18.40 -13.21
C LYS A 87 -15.82 -19.59 -14.14
N HIS A 88 -14.67 -19.68 -14.80
CA HIS A 88 -14.34 -20.80 -15.66
C HIS A 88 -13.84 -22.01 -14.85
N ILE A 89 -13.15 -21.76 -13.74
CA ILE A 89 -12.68 -22.80 -12.83
C ILE A 89 -13.84 -23.33 -11.96
N ASP A 90 -14.67 -22.43 -11.44
CA ASP A 90 -15.89 -22.73 -10.65
C ASP A 90 -17.02 -23.22 -11.57
N GLN A 91 -16.93 -24.48 -12.00
CA GLN A 91 -17.84 -25.08 -12.98
C GLN A 91 -19.24 -25.34 -12.42
N ASP A 92 -19.35 -25.67 -11.14
CA ASP A 92 -20.62 -25.91 -10.45
C ASP A 92 -21.26 -24.63 -9.89
N LYS A 93 -20.54 -23.50 -9.93
CA LYS A 93 -21.00 -22.16 -9.56
C LYS A 93 -21.38 -22.07 -8.09
N ASP A 94 -20.68 -22.81 -7.25
CA ASP A 94 -20.90 -22.79 -5.81
C ASP A 94 -20.18 -21.61 -5.12
N GLY A 95 -19.38 -20.86 -5.88
CA GLY A 95 -18.62 -19.71 -5.41
C GLY A 95 -17.26 -20.07 -4.82
N PHE A 96 -16.83 -21.33 -4.96
CA PHE A 96 -15.57 -21.84 -4.44
C PHE A 96 -14.81 -22.61 -5.53
N ILE A 97 -13.49 -22.57 -5.43
CA ILE A 97 -12.61 -23.38 -6.27
C ILE A 97 -12.01 -24.49 -5.42
N ILE A 98 -12.23 -25.74 -5.83
CA ILE A 98 -11.57 -26.91 -5.24
C ILE A 98 -10.29 -27.25 -6.00
N LEU A 99 -9.34 -27.91 -5.32
CA LEU A 99 -8.03 -28.24 -5.89
C LEU A 99 -8.12 -29.03 -7.20
N ARG A 100 -9.07 -29.97 -7.30
CA ARG A 100 -9.25 -30.80 -8.50
C ARG A 100 -9.55 -29.93 -9.72
N ASP A 101 -10.48 -29.00 -9.58
CA ASP A 101 -10.98 -28.19 -10.68
C ASP A 101 -9.93 -27.13 -11.08
N PHE A 102 -9.20 -26.59 -10.10
CA PHE A 102 -8.02 -25.75 -10.32
C PHE A 102 -6.92 -26.47 -11.11
N LEU A 103 -6.54 -27.69 -10.73
CA LEU A 103 -5.50 -28.44 -11.43
C LEU A 103 -5.94 -28.87 -12.84
N ALA A 104 -7.22 -29.25 -13.01
CA ALA A 104 -7.78 -29.53 -14.33
C ALA A 104 -7.69 -28.32 -15.25
N PHE A 105 -8.00 -27.13 -14.73
CA PHE A 105 -7.83 -25.87 -15.43
C PHE A 105 -6.38 -25.62 -15.86
N CYS A 106 -5.42 -25.70 -14.93
CA CYS A 106 -4.01 -25.47 -15.21
C CYS A 106 -3.41 -26.48 -16.20
N THR A 107 -3.93 -27.71 -16.24
CA THR A 107 -3.45 -28.78 -17.12
C THR A 107 -4.01 -28.65 -18.53
N ASN A 108 -5.28 -28.22 -18.64
CA ASN A 108 -5.95 -28.17 -19.94
C ASN A 108 -5.47 -26.99 -20.81
N GLY A 109 -4.78 -25.99 -20.25
CA GLY A 109 -4.13 -24.91 -21.01
C GLY A 109 -5.09 -24.10 -21.91
N ILE A 110 -6.40 -24.15 -21.63
CA ILE A 110 -7.46 -23.67 -22.52
C ILE A 110 -7.49 -22.14 -22.62
N LEU A 111 -6.89 -21.43 -21.66
CA LEU A 111 -6.73 -19.98 -21.72
C LEU A 111 -5.29 -19.64 -22.10
N LEU A 112 -5.17 -18.88 -23.20
CA LEU A 112 -4.03 -17.99 -23.43
C LEU A 112 -3.88 -17.18 -22.16
N ASP A 113 -2.89 -17.54 -21.36
CA ASP A 113 -2.55 -16.85 -20.14
C ASP A 113 -1.94 -15.50 -20.52
N LYS A 114 -2.85 -14.55 -20.81
CA LYS A 114 -2.55 -13.22 -21.35
C LYS A 114 -1.53 -12.48 -20.48
N PHE A 115 -1.46 -12.85 -19.20
CA PHE A 115 -0.62 -12.21 -18.19
C PHE A 115 0.40 -13.17 -17.55
N HIS A 116 0.59 -14.38 -18.10
CA HIS A 116 1.54 -15.38 -17.58
C HIS A 116 1.37 -15.73 -16.09
N LEU A 117 0.14 -15.68 -15.57
CA LEU A 117 -0.21 -15.92 -14.17
C LEU A 117 -0.15 -17.39 -13.74
N PHE A 118 -0.24 -18.32 -14.69
CA PHE A 118 -0.33 -19.76 -14.46
C PHE A 118 0.91 -20.45 -15.00
N THR A 119 1.55 -21.25 -14.15
CA THR A 119 2.61 -22.14 -14.61
C THR A 119 1.98 -23.39 -15.20
N LEU A 120 1.66 -23.33 -16.49
CA LEU A 120 1.11 -24.45 -17.24
C LEU A 120 2.03 -25.67 -17.10
N ASN A 121 1.42 -26.85 -16.95
CA ASN A 121 2.11 -28.14 -16.84
C ASN A 121 3.03 -28.34 -15.62
N ASN A 122 3.06 -27.43 -14.64
CA ASN A 122 3.75 -27.65 -13.37
C ASN A 122 2.75 -27.94 -12.24
N THR A 123 2.32 -29.19 -12.17
CA THR A 123 1.28 -29.65 -11.21
C THR A 123 1.67 -29.35 -9.76
N ASP A 124 2.94 -29.51 -9.39
CA ASP A 124 3.38 -29.33 -8.01
C ASP A 124 3.42 -27.86 -7.61
N LEU A 125 3.88 -26.98 -8.51
CA LEU A 125 3.82 -25.53 -8.27
C LEU A 125 2.36 -25.03 -8.21
N ASN A 126 1.48 -25.55 -9.05
CA ASN A 126 0.06 -25.19 -9.01
C ASN A 126 -0.62 -25.68 -7.71
N LYS A 127 -0.25 -26.85 -7.18
CA LYS A 127 -0.71 -27.25 -5.83
C LYS A 127 -0.22 -26.29 -4.75
N VAL A 128 1.03 -25.83 -4.84
CA VAL A 128 1.57 -24.83 -3.91
C VAL A 128 0.77 -23.53 -4.00
N HIS A 129 0.51 -23.02 -5.21
CA HIS A 129 -0.34 -21.83 -5.40
C HIS A 129 -1.75 -22.03 -4.82
N PHE A 130 -2.36 -23.19 -5.05
CA PHE A 130 -3.67 -23.49 -4.47
C PHE A 130 -3.64 -23.44 -2.94
N ASN A 131 -2.66 -24.09 -2.32
CA ASN A 131 -2.53 -24.10 -0.86
C ASN A 131 -2.23 -22.71 -0.29
N ILE A 132 -1.55 -21.85 -1.03
CA ILE A 132 -1.33 -20.44 -0.65
C ILE A 132 -2.65 -19.65 -0.69
N MET A 133 -3.48 -19.88 -1.71
CA MET A 133 -4.79 -19.26 -1.82
C MET A 133 -5.78 -19.80 -0.79
N ASP A 134 -5.68 -21.08 -0.40
CA ASP A 134 -6.50 -21.69 0.65
C ASP A 134 -6.02 -21.25 2.05
N SER A 135 -6.12 -19.95 2.30
CA SER A 135 -5.68 -19.30 3.54
C SER A 135 -6.39 -19.84 4.79
N ARG A 136 -7.58 -20.42 4.62
CA ARG A 136 -8.39 -21.03 5.68
C ARG A 136 -8.17 -22.53 5.83
N GLN A 137 -7.34 -23.14 4.97
CA GLN A 137 -7.04 -24.57 4.94
C GLN A 137 -8.29 -25.47 4.90
N ASN A 138 -9.36 -24.98 4.27
CA ASN A 138 -10.64 -25.69 4.18
C ASN A 138 -10.79 -26.42 2.84
N ARG A 139 -9.74 -26.43 2.01
CA ARG A 139 -9.64 -27.02 0.67
C ARG A 139 -10.50 -26.34 -0.40
N ASN A 140 -11.04 -25.16 -0.09
CA ASN A 140 -11.94 -24.40 -0.94
C ASN A 140 -11.47 -22.94 -1.01
N VAL A 141 -11.05 -22.50 -2.19
CA VAL A 141 -10.62 -21.13 -2.41
C VAL A 141 -11.82 -20.27 -2.78
N ALA A 142 -12.17 -19.29 -1.94
CA ALA A 142 -13.19 -18.30 -2.25
C ALA A 142 -12.63 -17.21 -3.18
N TRP A 143 -13.53 -16.45 -3.82
CA TRP A 143 -13.15 -15.33 -4.69
C TRP A 143 -12.15 -14.38 -4.07
N VAL A 144 -12.38 -13.95 -2.83
CA VAL A 144 -11.53 -12.96 -2.16
C VAL A 144 -10.08 -13.44 -2.01
N ASP A 145 -9.88 -14.74 -1.76
CA ASP A 145 -8.55 -15.31 -1.62
C ASP A 145 -7.87 -15.51 -3.00
N PHE A 146 -8.64 -15.96 -4.00
CA PHE A 146 -8.18 -16.04 -5.39
C PHE A 146 -7.78 -14.68 -5.95
N GLU A 147 -8.68 -13.70 -5.85
CA GLU A 147 -8.50 -12.32 -6.31
C GLU A 147 -7.23 -11.72 -5.69
N ARG A 148 -7.08 -11.82 -4.36
CA ARG A 148 -5.92 -11.26 -3.67
C ARG A 148 -4.61 -11.84 -4.18
N PHE A 149 -4.50 -13.17 -4.29
CA PHE A 149 -3.27 -13.82 -4.73
C PHE A 149 -2.91 -13.39 -6.15
N TYR A 150 -3.87 -13.41 -7.07
CA TYR A 150 -3.62 -13.06 -8.47
C TYR A 150 -3.44 -11.57 -8.72
N ILE A 151 -4.04 -10.68 -7.94
CA ILE A 151 -3.72 -9.25 -7.96
C ILE A 151 -2.26 -9.02 -7.59
N CYS A 152 -1.77 -9.68 -6.53
CA CYS A 152 -0.37 -9.57 -6.14
C CYS A 152 0.57 -10.10 -7.24
N LYS A 153 0.21 -11.20 -7.91
CA LYS A 153 0.98 -11.72 -9.05
C LYS A 153 0.97 -10.75 -10.24
N LEU A 154 -0.19 -10.20 -10.60
CA LEU A 154 -0.31 -9.19 -11.65
C LEU A 154 0.56 -7.96 -11.36
N ILE A 155 0.49 -7.44 -10.13
CA ILE A 155 1.33 -6.31 -9.71
C ILE A 155 2.81 -6.68 -9.81
N ALA A 156 3.20 -7.88 -9.37
CA ALA A 156 4.57 -8.34 -9.46
C ALA A 156 5.06 -8.46 -10.91
N ALA A 157 4.20 -8.83 -11.85
CA ALA A 157 4.51 -8.93 -13.27
C ALA A 157 4.52 -7.58 -14.02
N LYS A 158 4.01 -6.49 -13.42
CA LYS A 158 3.97 -5.16 -14.05
C LYS A 158 5.36 -4.55 -14.21
N ASN A 159 5.43 -3.54 -15.09
CA ASN A 159 6.63 -2.76 -15.28
C ASN A 159 7.01 -2.01 -13.99
N LYS A 160 8.21 -2.27 -13.46
CA LYS A 160 8.71 -1.65 -12.22
C LYS A 160 8.71 -0.12 -12.27
N ILE A 161 9.02 0.49 -13.41
CA ILE A 161 9.02 1.95 -13.58
C ILE A 161 7.59 2.47 -13.42
N GLU A 162 6.60 1.83 -14.05
CA GLU A 162 5.19 2.18 -13.89
C GLU A 162 4.77 2.08 -12.42
N LEU A 163 5.14 1.00 -11.74
CA LEU A 163 4.83 0.80 -10.31
C LEU A 163 5.45 1.90 -9.42
N THR A 164 6.65 2.39 -9.72
CA THR A 164 7.24 3.49 -8.94
C THR A 164 6.38 4.75 -8.98
N THR A 165 5.65 5.00 -10.08
CA THR A 165 4.75 6.16 -10.20
C THR A 165 3.47 6.01 -9.36
N LYS A 166 3.16 4.80 -8.90
CA LYS A 166 2.00 4.49 -8.05
C LYS A 166 2.31 4.57 -6.56
N LEU A 167 3.56 4.79 -6.18
CA LEU A 167 3.94 4.99 -4.79
C LEU A 167 3.42 6.33 -4.28
N SER A 168 2.82 6.31 -3.10
CA SER A 168 2.41 7.52 -2.39
C SER A 168 3.63 8.31 -1.93
N GLU A 169 3.42 9.59 -1.62
CA GLU A 169 4.50 10.45 -1.11
C GLU A 169 5.11 9.88 0.17
N ASN A 170 4.31 9.29 1.06
CA ASN A 170 4.83 8.72 2.29
C ASN A 170 5.68 7.47 2.05
N GLU A 171 5.27 6.60 1.13
CA GLU A 171 6.07 5.45 0.71
C GLU A 171 7.39 5.89 0.09
N LEU A 172 7.38 6.95 -0.73
CA LEU A 172 8.61 7.54 -1.26
C LEU A 172 9.51 8.10 -0.15
N ARG A 173 8.95 8.74 0.89
CA ARG A 173 9.72 9.17 2.07
C ARG A 173 10.32 7.98 2.82
N VAL A 174 9.57 6.89 2.99
CA VAL A 174 10.06 5.66 3.63
C VAL A 174 11.19 5.05 2.82
N ALA A 175 11.00 4.89 1.51
CA ALA A 175 12.03 4.42 0.58
C ALA A 175 13.29 5.31 0.64
N LYS A 176 13.10 6.64 0.70
CA LYS A 176 14.23 7.58 0.79
C LYS A 176 14.99 7.42 2.09
N ARG A 177 14.31 7.19 3.22
CA ARG A 177 14.98 6.89 4.49
C ARG A 177 15.81 5.60 4.39
N LEU A 178 15.24 4.55 3.81
CA LEU A 178 15.96 3.28 3.58
C LEU A 178 17.21 3.51 2.71
N TYR A 179 17.08 4.26 1.62
CA TYR A 179 18.18 4.57 0.71
C TYR A 179 19.31 5.38 1.36
N MET A 180 18.96 6.31 2.24
CA MET A 180 19.91 7.21 2.92
C MET A 180 20.45 6.61 4.23
N THR A 181 20.29 5.31 4.47
CA THR A 181 20.77 4.68 5.71
C THR A 181 22.30 4.54 5.69
N GLU A 182 22.98 5.33 6.52
CA GLU A 182 24.43 5.23 6.75
C GLU A 182 24.81 3.86 7.34
N PRO A 183 26.05 3.34 7.13
CA PRO A 183 27.24 3.98 6.57
C PRO A 183 27.48 3.70 5.06
N HIS A 184 26.48 3.21 4.33
CA HIS A 184 26.68 2.62 3.00
C HIS A 184 26.45 3.59 1.84
N LEU A 185 26.09 4.83 2.16
CA LEU A 185 25.89 5.90 1.19
C LEU A 185 27.23 6.33 0.63
N LYS A 186 27.34 6.36 -0.70
CA LYS A 186 28.53 6.84 -1.41
C LYS A 186 28.14 8.00 -2.31
N ILE A 187 29.12 8.81 -2.64
CA ILE A 187 28.98 9.91 -3.60
C ILE A 187 29.77 9.51 -4.85
N ASP A 188 29.11 9.49 -6.01
CA ASP A 188 29.79 9.21 -7.28
C ASP A 188 30.61 10.43 -7.77
N LYS A 189 31.33 10.28 -8.90
CA LYS A 189 32.13 11.38 -9.48
C LYS A 189 31.30 12.60 -9.89
N LYS A 190 29.99 12.43 -10.13
CA LYS A 190 29.04 13.48 -10.49
C LYS A 190 28.32 14.07 -9.27
N ARG A 191 28.74 13.70 -8.06
CA ARG A 191 28.12 14.09 -6.79
C ARG A 191 26.71 13.53 -6.57
N ASN A 192 26.34 12.47 -7.25
CA ASN A 192 25.11 11.75 -6.98
C ASN A 192 25.28 10.84 -5.77
N LEU A 193 24.26 10.80 -4.92
CA LEU A 193 24.14 9.80 -3.88
C LEU A 193 23.87 8.44 -4.55
N ILE A 194 24.65 7.44 -4.15
CA ILE A 194 24.60 6.08 -4.68
C ILE A 194 24.77 5.08 -3.54
N ILE A 195 24.15 3.89 -3.68
CA ILE A 195 24.39 2.77 -2.78
C ILE A 195 25.03 1.60 -3.52
N THR A 196 25.59 0.65 -2.78
CA THR A 196 26.18 -0.57 -3.36
C THR A 196 25.13 -1.66 -3.57
N LYS A 197 25.36 -2.58 -4.52
CA LYS A 197 24.50 -3.78 -4.70
C LYS A 197 24.30 -4.54 -3.39
N ARG A 198 25.37 -4.72 -2.59
CA ARG A 198 25.30 -5.39 -1.28
C ARG A 198 24.29 -4.72 -0.34
N HIS A 199 24.25 -3.39 -0.32
CA HIS A 199 23.33 -2.65 0.53
C HIS A 199 21.89 -2.77 0.05
N LEU A 200 21.65 -2.67 -1.26
CA LEU A 200 20.35 -2.96 -1.85
C LEU A 200 19.89 -4.37 -1.48
N SER A 201 20.75 -5.40 -1.66
CA SER A 201 20.42 -6.78 -1.29
C SER A 201 20.05 -6.93 0.19
N GLN A 202 20.72 -6.21 1.10
CA GLN A 202 20.39 -6.23 2.52
C GLN A 202 19.03 -5.58 2.81
N ILE A 203 18.74 -4.43 2.19
CA ILE A 203 17.44 -3.76 2.32
C ILE A 203 16.33 -4.65 1.76
N SER A 204 16.50 -5.17 0.55
CA SER A 204 15.52 -6.06 -0.10
C SER A 204 15.31 -7.32 0.74
N HIS A 205 16.37 -7.93 1.28
CA HIS A 205 16.25 -9.09 2.16
C HIS A 205 15.43 -8.77 3.42
N ASN A 206 15.70 -7.65 4.10
CA ASN A 206 14.95 -7.26 5.28
C ASN A 206 13.47 -7.00 4.97
N LEU A 207 13.18 -6.36 3.84
CA LEU A 207 11.81 -6.14 3.37
C LEU A 207 11.11 -7.47 3.02
N ILE A 208 11.82 -8.41 2.38
CA ILE A 208 11.30 -9.75 2.08
C ILE A 208 10.98 -10.48 3.39
N VAL A 209 11.91 -10.49 4.36
CA VAL A 209 11.68 -11.12 5.67
C VAL A 209 10.46 -10.54 6.37
N THR A 210 10.35 -9.20 6.41
CA THR A 210 9.18 -8.52 7.01
C THR A 210 7.88 -8.92 6.31
N ASN A 211 7.88 -8.99 4.97
CA ASN A 211 6.71 -9.44 4.22
C ASN A 211 6.41 -10.93 4.44
N LYS A 212 7.43 -11.79 4.57
CA LYS A 212 7.27 -13.23 4.84
C LYS A 212 6.71 -13.48 6.24
N GLU A 213 7.10 -12.69 7.22
CA GLU A 213 6.52 -12.74 8.56
C GLU A 213 5.03 -12.37 8.55
N LYS A 214 4.64 -11.41 7.68
CA LYS A 214 3.27 -10.93 7.57
C LYS A 214 2.35 -11.84 6.74
N TYR A 215 2.80 -12.31 5.59
CA TYR A 215 2.00 -13.06 4.62
C TYR A 215 2.37 -14.54 4.52
N GLY A 216 3.40 -15.00 5.24
CA GLY A 216 3.94 -16.35 5.09
C GLY A 216 4.96 -16.46 3.95
N GLY A 217 5.98 -17.29 4.18
CA GLY A 217 7.10 -17.50 3.26
C GLY A 217 6.67 -17.90 1.85
N ASN A 218 5.82 -18.93 1.76
CA ASN A 218 5.35 -19.49 0.49
C ASN A 218 4.59 -18.46 -0.35
N PHE A 219 3.80 -17.58 0.29
CA PHE A 219 3.06 -16.53 -0.43
C PHE A 219 4.05 -15.58 -1.12
N ILE A 220 4.99 -15.02 -0.37
CA ILE A 220 5.97 -14.07 -0.92
C ILE A 220 6.87 -14.73 -1.96
N ASP A 221 7.29 -15.98 -1.73
CA ASP A 221 8.08 -16.72 -2.70
C ASP A 221 7.30 -16.93 -4.00
N ALA A 222 6.01 -17.29 -3.95
CA ALA A 222 5.18 -17.44 -5.15
C ALA A 222 4.96 -16.12 -5.91
N ILE A 223 4.86 -14.98 -5.21
CA ILE A 223 4.73 -13.66 -5.85
C ILE A 223 6.05 -13.22 -6.50
N LEU A 224 7.20 -13.52 -5.87
CA LEU A 224 8.51 -13.06 -6.32
C LEU A 224 9.23 -14.02 -7.28
N HIS A 225 8.83 -15.30 -7.34
CA HIS A 225 9.44 -16.31 -8.21
C HIS A 225 9.41 -15.92 -9.70
N GLU A 226 8.40 -15.18 -10.14
CA GLU A 226 8.32 -14.69 -11.53
C GLU A 226 9.22 -13.47 -11.81
N ASN A 227 9.81 -12.89 -10.76
CA ASN A 227 10.72 -11.74 -10.81
C ASN A 227 12.21 -12.11 -10.65
N GLU A 228 12.58 -13.39 -10.70
CA GLU A 228 13.94 -13.88 -10.42
C GLU A 228 15.05 -13.33 -11.35
N ASN A 229 14.72 -12.51 -12.36
CA ASN A 229 15.70 -11.73 -13.13
C ASN A 229 16.37 -10.58 -12.33
N ILE A 230 16.06 -10.41 -11.03
CA ILE A 230 16.72 -9.41 -10.16
C ILE A 230 18.24 -9.60 -10.08
N ASP A 231 18.74 -10.82 -10.31
CA ASP A 231 20.17 -11.11 -10.15
C ASP A 231 21.01 -11.11 -11.45
N GLU A 232 20.39 -11.21 -12.63
CA GLU A 232 21.14 -11.52 -13.86
C GLU A 232 21.81 -10.33 -14.58
N ILE A 233 21.49 -9.08 -14.26
CA ILE A 233 21.99 -7.91 -15.06
C ILE A 233 22.99 -7.02 -14.31
N PHE A 234 23.41 -7.38 -13.10
CA PHE A 234 24.26 -6.48 -12.30
C PHE A 234 25.68 -7.00 -12.10
N GLU A 235 26.59 -6.43 -12.89
CA GLU A 235 28.03 -6.47 -12.66
C GLU A 235 28.34 -6.27 -11.16
N LYS A 236 29.24 -7.10 -10.62
CA LYS A 236 29.64 -7.18 -9.20
C LYS A 236 30.14 -5.86 -8.56
N ARG A 237 30.25 -4.77 -9.33
CA ARG A 237 30.67 -3.43 -8.87
C ARG A 237 29.66 -2.32 -9.20
N SER A 238 28.46 -2.66 -9.66
CA SER A 238 27.47 -1.66 -10.05
C SER A 238 27.00 -0.84 -8.84
N VAL A 239 27.08 0.47 -9.02
CA VAL A 239 26.48 1.47 -8.15
C VAL A 239 24.99 1.56 -8.46
N ILE A 240 24.17 1.81 -7.45
CA ILE A 240 22.70 1.86 -7.57
C ILE A 240 22.25 3.31 -7.33
N THR A 241 21.68 3.92 -8.37
CA THR A 241 21.02 5.22 -8.31
C THR A 241 19.67 5.11 -7.60
N TRP A 242 19.10 6.25 -7.20
CA TRP A 242 17.79 6.34 -6.58
C TRP A 242 16.67 5.66 -7.38
N ASP A 243 16.56 5.96 -8.68
CA ASP A 243 15.47 5.42 -9.51
C ASP A 243 15.54 3.90 -9.64
N LYS A 244 16.76 3.38 -9.75
CA LYS A 244 17.01 1.94 -9.80
C LYS A 244 16.71 1.28 -8.47
N PHE A 245 17.11 1.91 -7.36
CA PHE A 245 16.76 1.43 -6.03
C PHE A 245 15.24 1.35 -5.86
N LEU A 246 14.50 2.40 -6.24
CA LEU A 246 13.05 2.42 -6.19
C LEU A 246 12.42 1.30 -7.03
N CYS A 247 12.88 1.11 -8.26
CA CYS A 247 12.38 0.03 -9.11
C CYS A 247 12.52 -1.34 -8.44
N GLU A 248 13.63 -1.58 -7.74
CA GLU A 248 13.88 -2.88 -7.11
C GLU A 248 13.07 -3.13 -5.83
N ILE A 249 12.72 -2.08 -5.09
CA ILE A 249 11.97 -2.24 -3.82
C ILE A 249 10.48 -1.90 -3.93
N CYS A 250 10.02 -1.31 -5.03
CA CYS A 250 8.65 -0.80 -5.15
C CYS A 250 7.60 -1.88 -4.93
N ILE A 251 7.79 -3.08 -5.47
CA ILE A 251 6.88 -4.22 -5.26
C ILE A 251 6.80 -4.57 -3.77
N LEU A 252 7.95 -4.66 -3.08
CA LEU A 252 7.99 -4.98 -1.65
C LEU A 252 7.33 -3.90 -0.77
N ILE A 253 7.37 -2.63 -1.20
CA ILE A 253 6.65 -1.53 -0.55
C ILE A 253 5.15 -1.67 -0.80
N ILE A 254 4.73 -1.88 -2.05
CA ILE A 254 3.31 -2.01 -2.44
C ILE A 254 2.67 -3.21 -1.73
N LEU A 255 3.37 -4.36 -1.66
CA LEU A 255 2.86 -5.53 -0.96
C LEU A 255 2.63 -5.25 0.54
N ASN A 256 3.36 -4.33 1.16
CA ASN A 256 3.15 -3.93 2.55
C ASN A 256 1.87 -3.11 2.78
N ARG A 257 1.18 -2.67 1.72
CA ARG A 257 -0.08 -1.92 1.84
C ARG A 257 -1.23 -2.78 2.38
N SER A 258 -1.29 -4.05 2.03
CA SER A 258 -2.37 -4.92 2.49
C SER A 258 -2.32 -5.09 4.02
N ASN A 259 -3.45 -5.09 4.74
CA ASN A 259 -3.46 -5.36 6.19
C ASN A 259 -3.72 -6.85 6.48
N TYR A 260 -3.70 -7.67 5.44
CA TYR A 260 -4.03 -9.08 5.55
C TYR A 260 -2.97 -9.85 6.34
N GLU A 261 -3.41 -10.56 7.37
CA GLU A 261 -2.64 -11.63 7.99
C GLU A 261 -3.12 -12.96 7.40
N ILE A 262 -2.20 -13.69 6.77
CA ILE A 262 -2.45 -15.12 6.53
C ILE A 262 -2.38 -15.76 7.92
N ASN A 263 -3.52 -16.25 8.41
CA ASN A 263 -3.59 -16.95 9.70
C ASN A 263 -2.53 -18.06 9.71
N SER A 264 -1.39 -17.79 10.35
CA SER A 264 -0.36 -18.78 10.66
C SER A 264 -0.74 -19.61 11.89
N GLN A 265 -1.95 -19.42 12.42
CA GLN A 265 -2.49 -20.21 13.51
C GLN A 265 -3.18 -21.46 12.96
N GLU A 266 -2.57 -22.62 13.21
CA GLU A 266 -3.30 -23.89 13.34
C GLU A 266 -4.44 -23.70 14.35
N THR A 267 -5.65 -23.41 13.87
CA THR A 267 -6.83 -23.37 14.74
C THR A 267 -8.00 -24.04 14.03
N THR A 268 -8.29 -25.21 14.57
CA THR A 268 -9.59 -25.88 14.53
C THR A 268 -10.70 -24.84 14.77
N ILE A 269 -11.77 -24.83 13.95
CA ILE A 269 -13.18 -24.91 14.37
C ILE A 269 -14.21 -24.41 13.33
N HIS A 270 -15.28 -25.21 13.25
CA HIS A 270 -16.68 -24.98 12.86
C HIS A 270 -17.04 -24.16 11.62
N SER A 271 -17.51 -24.92 10.62
CA SER A 271 -18.38 -24.50 9.53
C SER A 271 -19.70 -23.93 10.07
N SER A 272 -19.97 -22.67 9.73
CA SER A 272 -21.32 -22.17 9.50
C SER A 272 -21.30 -21.25 8.29
N TYR A 273 -21.92 -21.74 7.21
CA TYR A 273 -22.15 -21.12 5.91
C TYR A 273 -22.67 -19.69 5.98
N ILE A 274 -22.17 -18.81 5.09
CA ILE A 274 -22.95 -17.68 4.56
C ILE A 274 -22.70 -17.57 3.05
N ASN A 275 -23.78 -17.72 2.28
CA ASN A 275 -23.92 -17.28 0.89
C ASN A 275 -23.61 -15.78 0.79
N LEU A 276 -22.53 -15.42 0.08
CA LEU A 276 -22.25 -14.04 -0.30
C LEU A 276 -22.32 -13.93 -1.82
N GLN A 277 -23.46 -13.43 -2.29
CA GLN A 277 -23.56 -12.85 -3.63
C GLN A 277 -22.55 -11.71 -3.75
N TYR A 278 -21.80 -11.74 -4.85
CA TYR A 278 -20.83 -10.74 -5.26
C TYR A 278 -21.47 -9.35 -5.33
N ASP A 279 -21.13 -8.49 -4.37
CA ASP A 279 -21.46 -7.06 -4.42
C ASP A 279 -20.58 -6.22 -3.47
N THR A 280 -19.25 -6.32 -3.63
CA THR A 280 -18.27 -5.60 -2.80
C THR A 280 -18.33 -4.06 -2.99
N THR A 281 -18.69 -3.60 -4.19
CA THR A 281 -18.85 -2.17 -4.50
C THR A 281 -20.11 -1.56 -3.86
N ASN A 282 -21.22 -2.31 -3.79
CA ASN A 282 -22.44 -1.83 -3.12
C ASN A 282 -22.33 -1.86 -1.58
N LYS A 283 -21.48 -2.72 -1.00
CA LYS A 283 -21.24 -2.76 0.44
C LYS A 283 -20.59 -1.46 0.93
N HIS A 284 -19.57 -0.94 0.22
CA HIS A 284 -18.94 0.34 0.54
C HIS A 284 -19.92 1.52 0.45
N LYS A 285 -20.73 1.56 -0.60
CA LYS A 285 -21.73 2.63 -0.79
C LYS A 285 -22.81 2.61 0.30
N ARG A 286 -23.33 1.44 0.68
CA ARG A 286 -24.32 1.28 1.76
C ARG A 286 -23.78 1.60 3.14
N ILE A 287 -22.49 1.31 3.41
CA ILE A 287 -21.84 1.66 4.68
C ILE A 287 -21.66 3.18 4.78
N LEU A 288 -21.22 3.84 3.70
CA LEU A 288 -21.11 5.30 3.64
C LEU A 288 -22.49 5.99 3.76
N GLU A 289 -23.54 5.44 3.15
CA GLU A 289 -24.91 5.94 3.28
C GLU A 289 -25.46 5.78 4.71
N LYS A 290 -25.18 4.66 5.38
CA LYS A 290 -25.58 4.46 6.79
C LYS A 290 -24.85 5.40 7.76
N LEU A 291 -23.57 5.68 7.53
CA LEU A 291 -22.81 6.66 8.32
C LEU A 291 -23.31 8.09 8.08
N LYS A 292 -23.67 8.43 6.83
CA LYS A 292 -24.34 9.71 6.52
C LYS A 292 -25.69 9.85 7.21
N GLN A 293 -26.51 8.79 7.25
CA GLN A 293 -27.83 8.81 7.91
C GLN A 293 -27.74 8.93 9.44
N LYS A 294 -26.72 8.35 10.09
CA LYS A 294 -26.55 8.47 11.55
C LYS A 294 -26.12 9.86 12.03
N HIS A 295 -25.66 10.73 11.13
CA HIS A 295 -25.09 12.05 11.48
C HIS A 295 -25.94 13.24 11.04
N PHE A 296 -27.10 13.02 10.41
CA PHE A 296 -28.02 14.11 10.03
C PHE A 296 -29.01 14.53 11.14
N ASP A 297 -29.01 13.88 12.31
CA ASP A 297 -29.85 14.26 13.45
C ASP A 297 -29.21 15.33 14.37
N SER A 298 -27.99 15.80 14.08
CA SER A 298 -27.40 16.95 14.76
C SER A 298 -27.36 18.18 13.85
N SER A 299 -28.30 19.08 14.08
CA SER A 299 -28.36 20.43 13.53
C SER A 299 -27.06 21.21 13.78
N SER A 300 -26.14 21.15 12.82
CA SER A 300 -25.09 22.17 12.63
C SER A 300 -24.84 22.32 11.13
N THR A 301 -25.31 23.42 10.56
CA THR A 301 -25.05 23.81 9.18
C THR A 301 -23.57 24.18 9.01
N TRP A 302 -22.84 23.41 8.21
CA TRP A 302 -21.51 23.75 7.74
C TRP A 302 -21.62 24.09 6.24
N SER A 303 -21.24 25.31 5.86
CA SER A 303 -21.10 25.69 4.46
C SER A 303 -19.69 25.35 3.97
N ILE A 304 -19.60 24.53 2.93
CA ILE A 304 -18.37 24.32 2.17
C ILE A 304 -18.17 25.55 1.29
N VAL A 305 -17.11 26.32 1.53
CA VAL A 305 -16.61 27.31 0.57
C VAL A 305 -15.42 26.66 -0.12
N GLU A 306 -15.61 26.24 -1.37
CA GLU A 306 -14.50 25.89 -2.25
C GLU A 306 -13.78 27.19 -2.61
N ASN A 307 -12.57 27.36 -2.09
CA ASN A 307 -11.71 28.48 -2.46
C ASN A 307 -10.80 28.00 -3.59
N GLU A 308 -11.28 28.13 -4.82
CA GLU A 308 -10.44 28.19 -6.01
C GLU A 308 -9.76 29.56 -6.03
N ASP A 309 -8.58 29.69 -5.41
CA ASP A 309 -7.52 30.61 -5.80
C ASP A 309 -6.43 30.65 -4.72
N ALA A 310 -5.21 30.26 -5.11
CA ALA A 310 -3.92 30.83 -4.69
C ALA A 310 -2.81 29.76 -4.66
N TYR A 311 -2.22 29.48 -5.82
CA TYR A 311 -0.78 29.27 -5.92
C TYR A 311 -0.30 29.84 -7.25
N ASP A 312 -0.05 31.15 -7.26
CA ASP A 312 0.81 31.78 -8.26
C ASP A 312 2.22 31.21 -8.09
N LEU A 313 2.57 30.24 -8.93
CA LEU A 313 3.94 29.79 -9.09
C LEU A 313 4.76 30.95 -9.64
N LEU A 314 5.66 31.48 -8.80
CA LEU A 314 6.73 32.40 -9.18
C LEU A 314 7.41 31.91 -10.47
N LYS A 315 7.09 32.55 -11.60
CA LYS A 315 7.82 32.41 -12.85
C LYS A 315 9.25 32.89 -12.61
N LEU A 316 10.17 31.93 -12.48
CA LEU A 316 11.60 32.18 -12.59
C LEU A 316 11.87 32.73 -14.01
N LYS A 317 12.04 34.05 -14.09
CA LYS A 317 12.72 34.67 -15.24
C LYS A 317 14.16 34.17 -15.24
N ILE A 318 14.47 33.32 -16.21
CA ILE A 318 15.85 32.97 -16.55
C ILE A 318 16.39 34.16 -17.34
N ASP A 319 16.99 35.12 -16.66
CA ASP A 319 17.86 36.09 -17.32
C ASP A 319 19.17 35.39 -17.66
N GLY A 320 19.40 35.23 -18.96
CA GLY A 320 20.65 34.72 -19.47
C GLY A 320 21.79 35.69 -19.17
N ARG A 321 22.72 35.27 -18.32
CA ARG A 321 24.14 35.65 -18.40
C ARG A 321 25.00 34.65 -17.61
N ASP A 322 25.99 34.16 -18.33
CA ASP A 322 27.11 33.35 -17.87
C ASP A 322 28.01 34.20 -16.96
N GLU A 323 28.36 33.70 -15.77
CA GLU A 323 29.64 33.97 -15.09
C GLU A 323 29.73 33.23 -13.75
N ARG A 324 30.59 32.21 -13.75
CA ARG A 324 31.35 31.64 -12.61
C ARG A 324 31.15 32.35 -11.26
N GLN A 325 30.18 31.89 -10.48
CA GLN A 325 30.19 32.10 -9.02
C GLN A 325 30.29 30.75 -8.31
N THR A 326 31.30 30.67 -7.44
CA THR A 326 31.49 29.66 -6.41
C THR A 326 30.18 29.43 -5.65
N ILE A 327 29.49 28.34 -5.98
CA ILE A 327 28.29 27.91 -5.27
C ILE A 327 28.71 27.30 -3.93
N SER A 328 28.03 27.81 -2.90
CA SER A 328 28.18 27.66 -1.47
C SER A 328 28.30 26.23 -0.96
N GLU A 329 28.87 26.13 0.24
CA GLU A 329 29.13 24.90 0.99
C GLU A 329 27.90 23.96 1.07
N PRO A 330 28.10 22.62 0.95
CA PRO A 330 27.04 21.60 1.02
C PRO A 330 26.17 21.66 2.28
N TRP A 331 26.67 22.28 3.34
CA TRP A 331 25.97 22.49 4.60
C TRP A 331 24.77 23.43 4.49
N SER A 332 24.72 24.31 3.48
CA SER A 332 23.57 25.20 3.25
C SER A 332 22.31 24.44 2.86
N ILE A 333 22.44 23.45 1.97
CA ILE A 333 21.33 22.57 1.54
C ILE A 333 20.87 21.66 2.68
N VAL A 334 21.80 21.14 3.51
CA VAL A 334 21.44 20.33 4.68
C VAL A 334 20.69 21.15 5.72
N LYS A 335 21.13 22.40 5.99
CA LYS A 335 20.41 23.33 6.88
C LYS A 335 19.03 23.71 6.35
N GLU A 336 18.92 23.97 5.05
CA GLU A 336 17.64 24.30 4.41
C GLU A 336 16.66 23.11 4.46
N MET A 337 17.16 21.87 4.33
CA MET A 337 16.36 20.67 4.49
C MET A 337 15.99 20.35 5.94
N GLU A 338 16.84 20.66 6.92
CA GLU A 338 16.49 20.62 8.35
C GLU A 338 15.40 21.65 8.69
N GLN A 339 15.47 22.85 8.09
CA GLN A 339 14.43 23.87 8.23
C GLN A 339 13.10 23.43 7.59
N LEU A 340 13.13 22.71 6.46
CA LEU A 340 11.91 22.17 5.84
C LEU A 340 11.32 20.99 6.62
N ARG A 341 12.13 20.18 7.31
CA ARG A 341 11.64 19.11 8.22
C ARG A 341 10.95 19.66 9.46
N ASN A 342 11.34 20.86 9.90
CA ASN A 342 10.87 21.46 11.14
C ASN A 342 9.85 22.59 10.93
N LYS A 343 9.46 22.89 9.68
CA LYS A 343 8.43 23.90 9.40
C LYS A 343 7.03 23.29 9.58
N PRO A 344 6.22 23.78 10.53
CA PRO A 344 4.82 23.37 10.62
C PRO A 344 4.06 23.80 9.36
N ILE A 345 3.15 22.95 8.91
CA ILE A 345 2.22 23.24 7.81
C ILE A 345 1.06 24.03 8.42
N PHE A 346 0.94 25.30 8.06
CA PHE A 346 -0.13 26.18 8.52
C PHE A 346 -1.36 26.00 7.65
N ILE A 347 -2.50 25.69 8.27
CA ILE A 347 -3.82 25.79 7.64
C ILE A 347 -4.57 26.89 8.39
N THR A 348 -4.65 28.06 7.78
CA THR A 348 -5.41 29.19 8.34
C THR A 348 -6.90 28.89 8.29
N THR A 349 -7.56 28.95 9.45
CA THR A 349 -9.02 29.00 9.55
C THR A 349 -9.45 30.39 9.97
N THR A 350 -10.22 31.06 9.11
CA THR A 350 -10.79 32.38 9.39
C THR A 350 -12.08 32.20 10.18
N THR A 351 -12.05 32.45 11.49
CA THR A 351 -13.28 32.50 12.30
C THR A 351 -13.89 33.91 12.18
N GLN A 352 -14.96 34.06 11.40
CA GLN A 352 -15.79 35.27 11.48
C GLN A 352 -16.63 35.18 12.76
N ILE A 353 -16.32 36.04 13.72
CA ILE A 353 -17.16 36.27 14.90
C ILE A 353 -18.29 37.19 14.45
N LEU A 354 -19.53 36.70 14.54
CA LEU A 354 -20.75 37.50 14.41
C LEU A 354 -21.08 38.23 15.72
#